data_AF-A0A7Y1V394-F1
#
_entry.id   AF-A0A7Y1V394-F1
#
_cell.length_a   1.000
_cell.length_b   1.000
_cell.length_c   1.000
_cell.angle_alpha   90.00
_cell.angle_beta   90.00
_cell.angle_gamma   90.00
#
_symmetry.space_group_name_H-M   'P 1'
#
loop_
_entity.id
_entity.type
_entity.pdbx_description
1 polymer ?
#
loop_
_entity_poly.entity_id
_entity_poly.type
_entity_poly.pdbx_seq_one_letter_code
_entity_poly.pdbx_strand_id
1 'polypeptide(L)'
;MAKFRTSHHHEKHSLFSAGFKLMLAFVILVILFFTTKPFVGKLFDFQRQATPDLVEDIYYLPALQGDEQVVSHPHFTVAYLESIEQAKWVAYTLTVEQLNAPKVPRTDYFSEDPAVKTGSATYEDYRGSGYT
;
A
#
# COMPACT_ATOMS: atom_id res chain seq x y z
N MET A 1 12.40 74.89 30.72
CA MET A 1 11.40 74.49 29.70
C MET A 1 12.12 73.67 28.62
N ALA A 2 12.02 72.34 28.68
CA ALA A 2 12.69 71.44 27.73
C ALA A 2 11.67 70.99 26.67
N LYS A 3 11.96 71.29 25.40
CA LYS A 3 11.11 70.97 24.24
C LYS A 3 11.61 69.64 23.66
N PHE A 4 10.92 68.54 23.94
CA PHE A 4 11.27 67.23 23.38
C PHE A 4 10.93 67.18 21.88
N ARG A 5 11.92 66.78 21.08
CA ARG A 5 11.88 66.74 19.61
C ARG A 5 11.19 65.46 19.13
N THR A 6 10.58 65.61 17.97
CA THR A 6 9.63 64.71 17.29
C THR A 6 10.19 63.35 16.91
N SER A 7 9.29 62.37 16.96
CA SER A 7 9.41 60.99 16.47
C SER A 7 9.88 60.91 15.01
N HIS A 8 10.93 60.13 14.76
CA HIS A 8 11.30 59.67 13.42
C HIS A 8 10.61 58.34 13.14
N HIS A 9 9.50 58.36 12.40
CA HIS A 9 8.94 57.16 11.80
C HIS A 9 9.65 56.91 10.47
N HIS A 10 10.60 55.97 10.46
CA HIS A 10 11.24 55.54 9.22
C HIS A 10 10.33 54.49 8.58
N GLU A 11 9.48 54.91 7.64
CA GLU A 11 8.70 53.97 6.84
C GLU A 11 9.67 53.26 5.88
N LYS A 12 9.89 51.97 6.10
CA LYS A 12 10.68 51.14 5.18
C LYS A 12 9.83 50.90 3.94
N HIS A 13 10.10 51.63 2.86
CA HIS A 13 9.54 51.31 1.55
C HIS A 13 9.91 49.87 1.20
N SER A 14 8.91 48.98 1.19
CA SER A 14 9.13 47.64 0.69
C SER A 14 9.43 47.74 -0.80
N LEU A 15 10.57 47.21 -1.23
CA LEU A 15 11.14 47.31 -2.59
C LEU A 15 10.22 46.84 -3.73
N PHE A 16 9.06 46.26 -3.40
CA PHE A 16 8.12 45.71 -4.36
C PHE A 16 6.71 46.20 -4.02
N SER A 17 6.05 46.84 -4.99
CA SER A 17 4.67 47.30 -4.87
C SER A 17 3.74 46.11 -4.55
N ALA A 18 2.59 46.38 -3.91
CA ALA A 18 1.62 45.34 -3.58
C ALA A 18 1.21 44.51 -4.82
N GLY A 19 1.11 45.16 -5.98
CA GLY A 19 0.83 44.50 -7.26
C GLY A 19 1.94 43.54 -7.71
N PHE A 20 3.21 43.88 -7.52
CA PHE A 20 4.32 42.99 -7.86
C PHE A 20 4.36 41.75 -6.96
N LYS A 21 4.04 41.89 -5.67
CA LYS A 21 3.97 40.76 -4.73
C LYS A 21 2.85 39.79 -5.10
N LEU A 22 1.69 40.30 -5.54
CA LEU A 22 0.58 39.47 -6.02
C LEU A 22 0.95 38.74 -7.31
N MET A 23 1.66 39.41 -8.23
CA MET A 23 2.15 38.77 -9.46
C MET A 23 3.17 37.68 -9.16
N LEU A 24 4.12 37.92 -8.25
CA LEU A 24 5.11 36.92 -7.81
C LEU A 24 4.43 35.72 -7.11
N ALA A 25 3.46 35.97 -6.24
CA ALA A 25 2.69 34.92 -5.58
C ALA A 25 1.90 34.07 -6.59
N PHE A 26 1.32 34.69 -7.62
CA PHE A 26 0.61 33.98 -8.68
C PHE A 26 1.56 33.09 -9.51
N VAL A 27 2.74 33.60 -9.88
CA VAL A 27 3.75 32.82 -10.60
C VAL A 27 4.23 31.63 -9.77
N ILE A 28 4.45 31.81 -8.46
CA ILE A 28 4.82 30.72 -7.55
C ILE A 28 3.72 29.67 -7.47
N LEU A 29 2.44 30.06 -7.38
CA LEU A 29 1.31 29.12 -7.38
C LEU A 29 1.21 28.34 -8.69
N VAL A 30 1.45 28.99 -9.84
CA VAL A 30 1.46 28.34 -11.15
C VAL A 30 2.59 27.31 -11.23
N ILE A 31 3.80 27.65 -10.77
CA ILE A 31 4.93 26.71 -10.72
C ILE A 31 4.64 25.52 -9.81
N LEU A 32 4.12 25.77 -8.60
CA LEU A 32 3.72 24.71 -7.67
C LEU A 32 2.63 23.80 -8.25
N PHE A 33 1.69 24.35 -9.01
CA PHE A 33 0.68 23.57 -9.70
C PHE A 33 1.28 22.64 -10.75
N PHE A 34 2.25 23.10 -11.54
CA PHE A 34 2.90 22.27 -12.56
C PHE A 34 3.83 21.20 -11.96
N THR A 35 4.55 21.49 -10.87
CA THR A 35 5.45 20.51 -10.23
C THR A 35 4.72 19.44 -9.42
N THR A 36 3.52 19.74 -8.91
CA THR A 36 2.72 18.77 -8.13
C THR A 36 1.89 17.81 -8.97
N LYS A 37 1.55 18.15 -10.23
CA LYS A 37 0.82 17.23 -11.14
C LYS A 37 1.45 15.82 -11.28
N PRO A 38 2.77 15.67 -11.55
CA PRO A 38 3.37 14.34 -11.68
C PRO A 38 3.38 13.56 -10.37
N PHE A 39 3.42 14.24 -9.21
CA PHE A 39 3.39 13.61 -7.90
C PHE A 39 1.97 13.11 -7.54
N VAL A 40 0.96 13.95 -7.77
CA VAL A 40 -0.46 13.57 -7.58
C VAL A 40 -0.87 12.47 -8.54
N GLY A 41 -0.39 12.50 -9.79
CA GLY A 41 -0.58 11.43 -10.76
C GLY A 41 -0.02 10.09 -10.27
N LYS A 42 1.22 10.06 -9.78
CA LYS A 42 1.82 8.84 -9.20
C LYS A 42 1.07 8.31 -7.97
N LEU A 43 0.57 9.19 -7.10
CA LEU A 43 -0.26 8.79 -5.95
C LEU A 43 -1.59 8.17 -6.41
N PHE A 44 -2.22 8.74 -7.44
CA PHE A 44 -3.46 8.21 -8.02
C PHE A 44 -3.24 6.88 -8.76
N ASP A 45 -2.14 6.74 -9.49
CA ASP A 45 -1.79 5.51 -10.21
C ASP A 45 -1.49 4.37 -9.24
N PHE A 46 -0.82 4.64 -8.11
CA PHE A 46 -0.62 3.67 -7.02
C PHE A 46 -1.95 3.17 -6.43
N GLN A 47 -2.93 4.06 -6.22
CA GLN A 47 -4.25 3.65 -5.73
C GLN A 47 -5.06 2.87 -6.78
N ARG A 48 -4.92 3.18 -8.07
CA ARG A 48 -5.61 2.45 -9.16
C ARG A 48 -5.10 1.03 -9.34
N GLN A 49 -3.84 0.76 -9.00
CA GLN A 49 -3.26 -0.58 -9.15
C GLN A 49 -3.68 -1.55 -8.03
N ALA A 50 -4.32 -1.05 -6.96
CA ALA A 50 -4.69 -1.85 -5.79
C ALA A 50 -6.15 -2.32 -5.75
N THR A 51 -7.03 -1.93 -6.69
CA THR A 51 -8.49 -2.06 -6.47
C THR A 51 -9.38 -2.65 -7.57
N PRO A 52 -8.97 -2.83 -8.85
CA PRO A 52 -9.81 -3.55 -9.81
C PRO A 52 -9.73 -5.07 -9.67
N ASP A 53 -8.52 -5.65 -9.56
CA ASP A 53 -8.33 -7.10 -9.60
C ASP A 53 -8.79 -7.80 -8.31
N LEU A 54 -8.57 -7.20 -7.14
CA LEU A 54 -8.93 -7.80 -5.84
C LEU A 54 -10.44 -7.97 -5.63
N VAL A 55 -11.28 -7.18 -6.32
CA VAL A 55 -12.75 -7.23 -6.16
C VAL A 55 -13.37 -8.26 -7.09
N GLU A 56 -12.81 -8.50 -8.28
CA GLU A 56 -13.23 -9.63 -9.13
C GLU A 56 -12.81 -10.98 -8.52
N ASP A 57 -11.64 -11.04 -7.87
CA ASP A 57 -11.08 -12.28 -7.34
C ASP A 57 -11.97 -12.98 -6.28
N ILE A 58 -12.85 -12.22 -5.60
CA ILE A 58 -13.74 -12.77 -4.57
C ILE A 58 -14.93 -13.53 -5.17
N TYR A 59 -15.35 -13.23 -6.41
CA TYR A 59 -16.59 -13.78 -6.99
C TYR A 59 -16.51 -15.27 -7.38
N TYR A 60 -15.30 -15.82 -7.53
CA TYR A 60 -15.10 -17.25 -7.85
C TYR A 60 -14.63 -18.09 -6.66
N LEU A 61 -14.40 -17.49 -5.48
CA LEU A 61 -13.97 -18.24 -4.31
C LEU A 61 -15.10 -19.14 -3.78
N PRO A 62 -14.77 -20.33 -3.24
CA PRO A 62 -15.75 -21.15 -2.58
C PRO A 62 -16.44 -20.37 -1.44
N ALA A 63 -17.76 -20.57 -1.29
CA ALA A 63 -18.51 -19.94 -0.22
C ALA A 63 -17.96 -20.36 1.15
N LEU A 64 -17.89 -19.41 2.08
CA LEU A 64 -17.49 -19.67 3.45
C LEU A 64 -18.63 -20.40 4.18
N GLN A 65 -18.29 -21.40 4.99
CA GLN A 65 -19.25 -22.29 5.67
C GLN A 65 -18.99 -22.44 7.17
N GLY A 66 -18.27 -21.52 7.79
CA GLY A 66 -17.90 -21.65 9.20
C GLY A 66 -16.96 -20.57 9.69
N ASP A 67 -16.06 -20.97 10.57
CA ASP A 67 -15.05 -20.17 11.25
C ASP A 67 -13.71 -20.11 10.51
N GLU A 68 -13.68 -20.52 9.24
CA GLU A 68 -12.46 -20.43 8.44
C GLU A 68 -11.92 -18.98 8.33
N GLN A 69 -10.60 -18.85 8.47
CA GLN A 69 -9.88 -17.61 8.22
C GLN A 69 -9.48 -17.56 6.74
N VAL A 70 -9.96 -16.56 6.00
CA VAL A 70 -9.44 -16.27 4.65
C VAL A 70 -8.15 -15.47 4.76
N VAL A 71 -7.06 -16.00 4.21
CA VAL A 71 -5.73 -15.37 4.17
C VAL A 71 -5.32 -15.19 2.72
N SER A 72 -5.00 -13.95 2.34
CA SER A 72 -4.60 -13.60 0.99
C SER A 72 -3.10 -13.31 0.93
N HIS A 73 -2.42 -14.01 0.03
CA HIS A 73 -1.01 -13.81 -0.31
C HIS A 73 -0.90 -13.28 -1.75
N PRO A 74 0.27 -12.80 -2.18
CA PRO A 74 0.42 -12.17 -3.51
C PRO A 74 0.00 -13.03 -4.71
N HIS A 75 0.03 -14.35 -4.60
CA HIS A 75 -0.23 -15.26 -5.73
C HIS A 75 -1.27 -16.35 -5.45
N PHE A 76 -1.80 -16.41 -4.22
CA PHE A 76 -2.81 -17.38 -3.83
C PHE A 76 -3.58 -16.87 -2.62
N THR A 77 -4.79 -17.39 -2.43
CA THR A 77 -5.63 -17.17 -1.26
C THR A 77 -5.99 -18.52 -0.66
N VAL A 78 -5.99 -18.63 0.67
CA VAL A 78 -6.32 -19.84 1.40
C VAL A 78 -7.47 -19.56 2.37
N ALA A 79 -8.42 -20.48 2.47
CA ALA A 79 -9.29 -20.57 3.66
C ALA A 79 -8.70 -21.58 4.62
N TYR A 80 -8.35 -21.11 5.80
CA TYR A 80 -7.70 -21.87 6.85
C TYR A 80 -8.70 -22.31 7.91
N LEU A 81 -8.67 -23.59 8.29
CA LEU A 81 -9.46 -24.14 9.39
C LEU A 81 -8.58 -24.34 10.61
N GLU A 82 -8.81 -23.49 11.60
CA GLU A 82 -8.11 -23.52 12.87
C GLU A 82 -8.27 -24.88 13.59
N SER A 83 -9.48 -25.43 13.61
CA SER A 83 -9.79 -26.65 14.37
C SER A 83 -8.95 -27.89 14.00
N ILE A 84 -8.35 -27.88 12.81
CA ILE A 84 -7.56 -29.00 12.28
C ILE A 84 -6.20 -28.55 11.73
N GLU A 85 -5.84 -27.27 11.92
CA GLU A 85 -4.58 -26.68 11.47
C GLU A 85 -4.30 -26.80 9.95
N GLN A 86 -5.35 -26.83 9.12
CA GLN A 86 -5.23 -27.13 7.67
C GLN A 86 -6.02 -26.19 6.77
N ALA A 87 -5.60 -26.10 5.52
CA ALA A 87 -6.35 -25.42 4.47
C ALA A 87 -7.63 -26.20 4.12
N LYS A 88 -8.77 -25.51 4.15
CA LYS A 88 -10.04 -26.00 3.60
C LYS A 88 -10.04 -25.96 2.08
N TRP A 89 -9.53 -24.85 1.53
CA TRP A 89 -9.33 -24.65 0.11
C TRP A 89 -8.19 -23.66 -0.12
N VAL A 90 -7.55 -23.77 -1.28
CA VAL A 90 -6.57 -22.82 -1.80
C VAL A 90 -7.00 -22.44 -3.21
N ALA A 91 -6.99 -21.15 -3.52
CA ALA A 91 -7.31 -20.61 -4.84
C ALA A 91 -6.13 -19.77 -5.35
N TYR A 92 -5.78 -19.95 -6.62
CA TYR A 92 -4.76 -19.17 -7.31
C TYR A 92 -5.07 -19.08 -8.79
N THR A 93 -4.65 -17.99 -9.41
CA THR A 93 -4.82 -17.77 -10.85
C THR A 93 -3.58 -18.26 -11.58
N LEU A 94 -3.78 -19.11 -12.59
CA LEU A 94 -2.72 -19.65 -13.43
C LEU A 94 -2.87 -19.13 -14.87
N THR A 95 -1.84 -18.47 -15.38
CA THR A 95 -1.79 -17.86 -16.71
C THR A 95 -0.75 -18.56 -17.59
N VAL A 96 -0.88 -18.40 -18.90
CA VAL A 96 0.08 -18.95 -19.88
C VAL A 96 1.46 -18.30 -19.70
N GLU A 97 1.49 -17.02 -19.34
CA GLU A 97 2.70 -16.25 -19.07
C GLU A 97 3.46 -16.81 -17.86
N GLN A 98 2.75 -17.12 -16.77
CA GLN A 98 3.35 -17.76 -15.58
C GLN A 98 3.92 -19.15 -15.90
N LEU A 99 3.27 -19.92 -16.76
CA LEU A 99 3.76 -21.25 -17.18
C LEU A 99 5.04 -21.16 -18.02
N ASN A 100 5.19 -20.08 -18.79
CA ASN A 100 6.36 -19.84 -19.64
C ASN A 100 7.48 -19.06 -18.93
N ALA A 101 7.23 -18.54 -17.73
CA ALA A 101 8.21 -17.80 -16.95
C ALA A 101 9.38 -18.71 -16.52
N PRO A 102 10.58 -18.14 -16.28
CA PRO A 102 11.69 -18.90 -15.70
C PRO A 102 11.28 -19.56 -14.39
N LYS A 103 11.54 -20.86 -14.28
CA LYS A 103 11.21 -21.64 -13.07
C LYS A 103 12.14 -21.23 -11.93
N VAL A 104 11.53 -20.88 -10.80
CA VAL A 104 12.26 -20.62 -9.56
C VAL A 104 12.46 -21.95 -8.80
N PRO A 105 13.66 -22.25 -8.27
CA PRO A 105 13.87 -23.42 -7.43
C PRO A 105 12.99 -23.37 -6.18
N ARG A 106 12.34 -24.48 -5.84
CA ARG A 106 11.60 -24.62 -4.58
C ARG A 106 12.58 -24.95 -3.45
N THR A 107 12.47 -24.24 -2.34
CA THR A 107 13.19 -24.59 -1.10
C THR A 107 12.40 -25.62 -0.32
N ASP A 108 13.10 -26.50 0.40
CA ASP A 108 12.51 -27.43 1.38
C ASP A 108 12.54 -26.82 2.78
N TYR A 109 12.10 -25.57 2.89
CA TYR A 109 12.02 -24.85 4.15
C TYR A 109 10.56 -24.51 4.42
N PHE A 110 9.97 -25.23 5.37
CA PHE A 110 8.59 -25.03 5.81
C PHE A 110 8.60 -24.28 7.14
N SER A 111 7.80 -23.23 7.21
CA SER A 111 7.63 -22.40 8.41
C SER A 111 6.17 -22.06 8.60
N GLU A 112 5.81 -21.68 9.82
CA GLU A 112 4.47 -21.17 10.13
C GLU A 112 4.11 -19.97 9.27
N ASP A 113 2.82 -19.83 8.96
CA ASP A 113 2.29 -18.67 8.27
C ASP A 113 1.94 -17.55 9.27
N PRO A 114 2.70 -16.43 9.28
CA PRO A 114 2.45 -15.33 10.22
C PRO A 114 1.13 -14.58 9.95
N ALA A 115 0.49 -14.81 8.80
CA ALA A 115 -0.80 -14.19 8.48
C ALA A 115 -2.00 -14.95 9.09
N VAL A 116 -1.80 -16.18 9.58
CA VAL A 116 -2.81 -16.91 10.37
C VAL A 116 -2.81 -16.37 11.80
N LYS A 117 -3.98 -15.97 12.32
CA LYS A 117 -4.09 -15.18 13.56
C LYS A 117 -3.63 -15.92 14.82
N THR A 118 -3.80 -17.23 14.81
CA THR A 118 -3.66 -18.16 15.92
C THR A 118 -2.36 -18.97 15.84
N GLY A 119 -1.60 -18.80 14.76
CA GLY A 119 -0.51 -19.69 14.38
C GLY A 119 -0.99 -20.70 13.34
N SER A 120 -0.04 -21.40 12.73
CA SER A 120 -0.34 -22.52 11.85
C SER A 120 0.54 -23.70 12.22
N ALA A 121 0.22 -24.89 11.72
CA ALA A 121 1.08 -26.06 11.84
C ALA A 121 2.56 -25.76 11.55
N THR A 122 3.42 -26.39 12.35
CA THR A 122 4.87 -26.23 12.33
C THR A 122 5.54 -27.40 11.61
N TYR A 123 6.83 -27.26 11.31
CA TYR A 123 7.63 -28.35 10.74
C TYR A 123 7.62 -29.63 11.61
N GLU A 124 7.64 -29.47 12.94
CA GLU A 124 7.72 -30.60 13.86
C GLU A 124 6.43 -31.43 13.92
N ASP A 125 5.28 -30.85 13.56
CA ASP A 125 4.01 -31.58 13.46
C ASP A 125 4.02 -32.62 12.33
N TYR A 126 4.81 -32.38 11.29
CA TYR A 126 4.95 -33.30 10.15
C TYR A 126 6.19 -34.18 10.25
N ARG A 127 7.26 -33.72 10.89
CA ARG A 127 8.54 -34.41 10.94
C ARG A 127 8.41 -35.79 11.58
N GLY A 128 8.68 -36.84 10.79
CA GLY A 128 8.66 -38.22 11.27
C GLY A 128 7.26 -38.79 11.52
N SER A 129 6.21 -38.08 11.13
CA SER A 129 4.81 -38.53 11.24
C SER A 129 4.45 -39.64 10.26
N GLY A 130 5.21 -39.80 9.18
CA GLY A 130 4.88 -40.67 8.04
C GLY A 130 3.98 -40.01 6.98
N TYR A 131 3.61 -38.74 7.19
CA TYR A 131 2.86 -37.91 6.25
C TYR A 131 3.74 -36.83 5.63
N THR A 132 3.41 -36.39 4.41
CA THR A 132 4.12 -35.38 3.61
C THR A 132 3.18 -34.33 3.08
#